data_AF-A0A3D1ASX0-F1
#
_entry.id   AF-A0A3D1ASX0-F1
#
_cell.length_a   1.000
_cell.length_b   1.000
_cell.length_c   1.000
_cell.angle_alpha   90.00
_cell.angle_beta   90.00
_cell.angle_gamma   90.00
#
_symmetry.space_group_name_H-M   'P 1'
#
loop_
_entity.id
_entity.type
_entity.pdbx_description
1 polymer ?
#
loop_
_entity_poly.entity_id
_entity_poly.type
_entity_poly.pdbx_seq_one_letter_code
_entity_poly.pdbx_strand_id
1 'polypeptide(L)'
;VGAVAVEGGRWEVYVGGAAGASVRKGDVLCTVDSHEDVLKYIGRFIQYYRENAKYLERSYGFLERLGIDKIRAVVVDDSEGIAEQLDRNIEASIAAYKDPWKEAYVPATANQFATLLPVLG
;
A
#
# COMPACT_ATOMS: atom_id res chain seq x y z
N VAL A 1 -1.34 3.30 -6.00
CA VAL A 1 -2.24 2.16 -6.24
C VAL A 1 -3.67 2.66 -6.16
N GLY A 2 -4.59 2.06 -6.91
CA GLY A 2 -6.00 2.39 -6.89
C GLY A 2 -6.86 1.19 -7.22
N ALA A 3 -8.13 1.24 -6.83
CA ALA A 3 -9.12 0.24 -7.20
C ALA A 3 -10.33 0.96 -7.80
N VAL A 4 -10.87 0.42 -8.89
CA VAL A 4 -12.02 0.97 -9.59
C VAL A 4 -13.07 -0.12 -9.71
N ALA A 5 -14.25 0.10 -9.12
CA ALA A 5 -15.40 -0.78 -9.34
C ALA A 5 -15.88 -0.63 -10.79
N VAL A 6 -16.12 -1.75 -11.46
CA VAL A 6 -16.63 -1.82 -12.83
C VAL A 6 -17.94 -2.61 -12.87
N GLU A 7 -18.60 -2.61 -14.03
CA GLU A 7 -19.87 -3.32 -14.21
C GLU A 7 -19.75 -4.82 -13.90
N GLY A 8 -20.83 -5.40 -13.37
CA GLY A 8 -20.86 -6.82 -13.01
C GLY A 8 -20.26 -7.16 -11.64
N GLY A 9 -20.07 -6.16 -10.76
CA GLY A 9 -19.54 -6.38 -9.41
C GLY A 9 -18.03 -6.62 -9.35
N ARG A 10 -17.33 -6.39 -10.46
CA ARG A 10 -15.88 -6.61 -10.59
C ARG A 10 -15.11 -5.34 -10.25
N TRP A 11 -13.82 -5.49 -10.02
CA TRP A 11 -12.91 -4.43 -9.62
C TRP A 11 -11.61 -4.51 -10.39
N GLU A 12 -11.16 -3.40 -10.95
CA GLU A 12 -9.83 -3.29 -11.56
C GLU A 12 -8.84 -2.68 -10.55
N VAL A 13 -7.72 -3.36 -10.36
CA VAL A 13 -6.62 -2.89 -9.49
C VAL A 13 -5.56 -2.23 -10.35
N TYR A 14 -5.21 -0.98 -10.03
CA TYR A 14 -4.24 -0.17 -10.77
C TYR A 14 -2.98 0.13 -9.97
N VAL A 15 -1.81 0.09 -10.62
CA VAL A 15 -0.49 0.32 -10.00
C VAL A 15 0.38 1.29 -10.82
N GLY A 16 1.37 1.92 -10.18
CA GLY A 16 2.35 2.79 -10.84
C GLY A 16 1.83 4.09 -11.45
N GLY A 17 0.67 4.60 -11.05
CA GLY A 17 0.20 5.93 -11.47
C GLY A 17 0.99 7.09 -10.83
N ALA A 18 1.09 8.22 -11.53
CA ALA A 18 1.69 9.46 -11.03
C ALA A 18 0.89 10.69 -11.46
N ALA A 19 0.74 11.67 -10.57
CA ALA A 19 0.03 12.93 -10.81
C ALA A 19 0.91 14.16 -10.48
N GLY A 20 2.23 13.99 -10.46
CA GLY A 20 3.19 15.03 -10.09
C GLY A 20 3.70 15.80 -11.32
N ALA A 21 5.01 16.07 -11.35
CA ALA A 21 5.66 16.78 -12.46
C ALA A 21 5.46 16.10 -13.82
N SER A 22 5.38 14.76 -13.84
CA SER A 22 4.93 13.99 -14.99
C SER A 22 3.66 13.22 -14.63
N VAL A 23 2.64 13.33 -15.50
CA VAL A 23 1.43 12.53 -15.39
C VAL A 23 1.68 11.17 -16.02
N ARG A 24 1.42 10.10 -15.27
CA ARG A 24 1.50 8.73 -15.74
C ARG A 24 0.21 8.01 -15.37
N LYS A 25 -0.45 7.43 -16.37
CA LYS A 25 -1.60 6.54 -16.15
C LYS A 25 -1.13 5.29 -15.38
N GLY A 26 -1.91 4.84 -14.41
CA GLY A 26 -1.66 3.56 -13.77
C GLY A 26 -1.93 2.40 -14.73
N ASP A 27 -1.17 1.32 -14.58
CA ASP A 27 -1.38 0.09 -15.32
C ASP A 27 -2.30 -0.84 -14.53
N VAL A 28 -3.18 -1.57 -15.22
CA VAL A 28 -4.02 -2.59 -14.58
C VAL A 28 -3.15 -3.75 -14.14
N LEU A 29 -3.13 -4.05 -12.84
CA LEU A 29 -2.48 -5.23 -12.28
C LEU A 29 -3.33 -6.48 -12.55
N CYS A 30 -4.59 -6.45 -12.13
CA CYS A 30 -5.56 -7.53 -12.31
C CYS A 30 -7.00 -7.00 -12.19
N THR A 31 -7.96 -7.84 -12.55
CA THR A 31 -9.39 -7.61 -12.32
C THR A 31 -9.92 -8.74 -11.44
N VAL A 32 -10.65 -8.39 -10.39
CA VAL A 32 -11.14 -9.33 -9.36
C VAL A 32 -12.62 -9.14 -9.10
N ASP A 33 -13.24 -10.10 -8.43
CA ASP A 33 -14.70 -10.14 -8.25
C ASP A 33 -15.15 -9.78 -6.82
N SER A 34 -14.20 -9.46 -5.92
CA SER A 34 -14.48 -9.16 -4.52
C SER A 34 -13.63 -8.03 -3.96
N HIS A 35 -14.13 -7.38 -2.91
CA HIS A 35 -13.37 -6.35 -2.19
C HIS A 35 -12.17 -6.96 -1.43
N GLU A 36 -12.34 -8.16 -0.90
CA GLU A 36 -11.28 -8.91 -0.22
C GLU A 36 -10.11 -9.17 -1.16
N ASP A 37 -10.36 -9.57 -2.40
CA ASP A 37 -9.31 -9.78 -3.40
C ASP A 37 -8.62 -8.47 -3.80
N VAL A 38 -9.36 -7.34 -3.85
CA VAL A 38 -8.75 -6.02 -4.07
C VAL A 38 -7.72 -5.72 -2.99
N LEU A 39 -8.08 -5.90 -1.72
CA LEU A 39 -7.18 -5.67 -0.60
C LEU A 39 -5.98 -6.61 -0.64
N LYS A 40 -6.21 -7.89 -0.95
CA LYS A 40 -5.16 -8.90 -1.09
C LYS A 40 -4.12 -8.50 -2.14
N TYR A 41 -4.53 -8.24 -3.38
CA TYR A 41 -3.57 -7.92 -4.45
C TYR A 41 -2.90 -6.56 -4.27
N ILE A 42 -3.60 -5.57 -3.70
CA ILE A 42 -2.98 -4.29 -3.32
C ILE A 42 -1.92 -4.51 -2.24
N GLY A 43 -2.25 -5.24 -1.18
CA GLY A 43 -1.33 -5.55 -0.08
C GLY A 43 -0.10 -6.28 -0.59
N ARG A 44 -0.29 -7.30 -1.42
CA ARG A 44 0.80 -8.07 -2.03
C ARG A 44 1.69 -7.23 -2.93
N PHE A 45 1.12 -6.36 -3.78
CA PHE A 45 1.91 -5.41 -4.57
C PHE A 45 2.70 -4.44 -3.69
N ILE A 46 2.08 -3.86 -2.66
CA ILE A 46 2.76 -2.94 -1.74
C ILE A 46 3.92 -3.65 -1.04
N GLN A 47 3.71 -4.89 -0.59
CA GLN A 47 4.76 -5.68 0.03
C GLN A 47 5.92 -5.94 -0.94
N TYR A 48 5.61 -6.40 -2.15
CA TYR A 48 6.62 -6.67 -3.16
C TYR A 48 7.42 -5.41 -3.51
N TYR A 49 6.72 -4.28 -3.67
CA TYR A 49 7.35 -2.97 -3.87
C TYR A 49 8.26 -2.60 -2.69
N ARG A 50 7.79 -2.77 -1.44
CA ARG A 50 8.57 -2.46 -0.23
C ARG A 50 9.88 -3.24 -0.15
N GLU A 51 9.88 -4.50 -0.60
CA GLU A 51 11.04 -5.38 -0.55
C GLU A 51 12.00 -5.19 -1.74
N ASN A 52 11.51 -4.71 -2.89
CA ASN A 52 12.26 -4.73 -4.17
C ASN A 52 12.53 -3.35 -4.78
N ALA A 53 11.95 -2.28 -4.23
CA ALA A 53 12.21 -0.92 -4.69
C ALA A 53 13.59 -0.42 -4.22
N LYS A 54 14.22 0.42 -5.04
CA LYS A 54 15.45 1.12 -4.68
C LYS A 54 15.15 2.27 -3.71
N TYR A 55 16.18 2.72 -2.99
CA TYR A 55 16.07 3.89 -2.12
C TYR A 55 15.53 5.11 -2.88
N LEU A 56 14.49 5.75 -2.34
CA LEU A 56 13.76 6.88 -2.95
C LEU A 56 13.10 6.60 -4.31
N GLU A 57 13.03 5.34 -4.74
CA GLU A 57 12.27 4.96 -5.93
C GLU A 57 10.78 5.10 -5.63
N ARG A 58 10.04 5.71 -6.55
CA ARG A 58 8.56 5.80 -6.47
C ARG A 58 7.95 4.61 -7.19
N SER A 59 6.74 4.22 -6.79
CA SER A 59 6.03 3.07 -7.38
C SER A 59 5.89 3.11 -8.91
N TYR A 60 5.80 4.30 -9.54
CA TYR A 60 5.80 4.42 -11.00
C TYR A 60 7.17 4.08 -11.63
N GLY A 61 8.27 4.56 -11.04
CA GLY A 61 9.63 4.25 -11.50
C GLY A 61 10.00 2.79 -11.28
N PHE A 62 9.53 2.21 -10.17
CA PHE A 62 9.61 0.77 -9.92
C PHE A 62 8.91 -0.04 -11.02
N LEU A 63 7.71 0.38 -11.41
CA LEU A 63 6.95 -0.25 -12.49
C LEU A 63 7.65 -0.13 -13.84
N GLU A 64 8.18 1.05 -14.17
CA GLU A 64 8.92 1.30 -15.41
C GLU A 64 10.20 0.45 -15.50
N ARG A 65 10.88 0.25 -14.37
CA ARG A 65 12.12 -0.55 -14.31
C ARG A 65 11.88 -2.04 -14.47
N LEU A 66 10.84 -2.59 -13.83
CA LEU A 66 10.57 -4.03 -13.85
C LEU A 66 9.65 -4.46 -15.00
N GLY A 67 8.79 -3.56 -15.46
CA GLY A 67 7.69 -3.88 -16.36
C GLY A 67 6.48 -4.45 -15.64
N ILE A 68 5.28 -4.10 -16.10
CA ILE A 68 4.02 -4.59 -15.52
C ILE A 68 3.89 -6.11 -15.65
N ASP A 69 4.36 -6.72 -16.74
CA ASP A 69 4.22 -8.16 -16.97
C ASP A 69 4.99 -8.98 -15.94
N LYS A 70 6.21 -8.55 -15.59
CA LYS A 70 6.99 -9.20 -14.52
C LYS A 70 6.29 -9.08 -13.17
N ILE A 71 5.77 -7.89 -12.86
CA ILE A 71 5.07 -7.66 -11.61
C ILE A 71 3.80 -8.51 -11.53
N ARG A 72 3.04 -8.62 -12.62
CA ARG A 72 1.85 -9.48 -12.70
C ARG A 72 2.23 -10.95 -12.52
N ALA A 73 3.27 -11.43 -13.20
CA ALA A 73 3.74 -12.80 -13.05
C ALA A 73 4.07 -13.15 -11.58
N VAL A 74 4.76 -12.26 -10.87
CA VAL A 74 5.15 -12.52 -9.47
C VAL A 74 3.99 -12.34 -8.49
N VAL A 75 3.24 -11.25 -8.62
CA VAL A 75 2.23 -10.85 -7.61
C VAL A 75 0.89 -11.54 -7.87
N VAL A 76 0.51 -11.75 -9.12
CA VAL A 76 -0.79 -12.33 -9.50
C VAL A 76 -0.67 -13.82 -9.77
N ASP A 77 0.29 -14.21 -10.62
CA ASP A 77 0.44 -15.60 -11.08
C ASP A 77 1.38 -16.44 -10.19
N ASP A 78 1.95 -15.83 -9.15
CA ASP A 78 2.87 -16.44 -8.19
C ASP A 78 4.05 -17.18 -8.83
N SER A 79 4.62 -16.61 -9.89
CA SER A 79 5.70 -17.23 -10.67
C SER A 79 6.98 -17.54 -9.87
N GLU A 80 7.15 -16.89 -8.72
CA GLU A 80 8.30 -17.08 -7.82
C GLU A 80 7.94 -17.86 -6.55
N GLY A 81 6.66 -18.23 -6.34
CA GLY A 81 6.21 -18.97 -5.15
C GLY A 81 6.29 -18.17 -3.84
N ILE A 82 6.26 -16.84 -3.92
CA ILE A 82 6.42 -15.93 -2.77
C ILE A 82 5.13 -15.23 -2.38
N ALA A 83 4.03 -15.43 -3.10
CA ALA A 83 2.75 -14.76 -2.85
C ALA A 83 2.28 -14.90 -1.39
N GLU A 84 2.34 -16.11 -0.84
CA GLU A 84 1.91 -16.37 0.54
C GLU A 84 2.81 -15.66 1.56
N GLN A 85 4.12 -15.59 1.30
CA GLN A 85 5.07 -14.87 2.16
C GLN A 85 4.78 -13.37 2.14
N LEU A 86 4.49 -12.82 0.97
CA LEU A 86 4.13 -11.41 0.82
C LEU A 86 2.83 -11.09 1.59
N ASP A 87 1.81 -11.94 1.47
CA ASP A 87 0.53 -11.80 2.17
C ASP A 87 0.74 -11.82 3.70
N ARG A 88 1.50 -12.79 4.23
CA ARG A 88 1.84 -12.83 5.66
C ARG A 88 2.60 -11.60 6.13
N ASN A 89 3.54 -11.10 5.33
CA ASN A 89 4.37 -9.95 5.71
C ASN A 89 3.57 -8.64 5.77
N ILE A 90 2.62 -8.45 4.85
CA ILE A 90 1.75 -7.27 4.89
C ILE A 90 0.78 -7.36 6.07
N GLU A 91 0.21 -8.54 6.34
CA GLU A 91 -0.65 -8.77 7.51
C GLU A 91 0.07 -8.50 8.83
N ALA A 92 1.30 -9.00 8.99
CA ALA A 92 2.12 -8.71 10.17
C ALA A 92 2.39 -7.20 10.35
N SER A 93 2.55 -6.47 9.24
CA SER A 93 2.74 -5.02 9.26
C SER A 93 1.47 -4.27 9.66
N ILE A 94 0.30 -4.74 9.20
CA ILE A 94 -1.01 -4.22 9.59
C ILE A 94 -1.26 -4.49 11.07
N ALA A 95 -0.96 -5.70 11.55
CA ALA A 95 -1.14 -6.08 12.95
C ALA A 95 -0.23 -5.26 13.91
N ALA A 96 0.95 -4.87 13.46
CA ALA A 96 1.87 -4.02 14.21
C ALA A 96 1.54 -2.53 14.13
N TYR A 97 0.59 -2.11 13.28
CA TYR A 97 0.23 -0.70 13.12
C TYR A 97 -0.37 -0.13 14.40
N LYS A 98 0.24 0.96 14.87
CA LYS A 98 -0.30 1.80 15.95
C LYS A 98 -0.79 3.10 15.33
N ASP A 99 -2.05 3.44 15.59
CA ASP A 99 -2.64 4.68 15.13
C ASP A 99 -1.98 5.87 15.85
N PRO A 100 -1.19 6.70 15.14
CA PRO A 100 -0.48 7.81 15.76
C PRO A 100 -1.43 8.94 16.20
N TRP A 101 -2.67 8.98 15.68
CA TRP A 101 -3.65 9.99 16.03
C TRP A 101 -4.45 9.63 17.28
N LYS A 102 -4.48 8.36 17.68
CA LYS A 102 -5.09 7.96 18.96
C LYS A 102 -4.35 8.52 20.16
N GLU A 103 -3.04 8.74 20.05
CA GLU A 103 -2.24 9.31 21.14
C GLU A 103 -2.71 10.72 21.53
N ALA A 104 -3.27 11.49 20.59
CA ALA A 104 -3.83 12.80 20.89
C ALA A 104 -5.00 12.76 21.89
N TYR A 105 -5.74 11.64 21.94
CA TYR A 105 -6.86 11.43 22.86
C TYR A 105 -6.50 10.53 24.04
N VAL A 106 -5.50 9.66 23.88
CA VAL A 106 -4.99 8.74 24.91
C VAL A 106 -3.48 8.86 24.95
N PRO A 107 -2.93 9.84 25.70
CA PRO A 107 -1.50 10.06 25.76
C PRO A 107 -0.76 8.82 26.30
N ALA A 108 0.37 8.48 25.68
CA ALA A 108 1.24 7.39 26.12
C ALA A 108 1.91 7.68 27.48
N THR A 109 2.04 8.97 27.85
CA THR A 109 2.43 9.38 29.21
C THR A 109 1.60 10.56 29.69
N ALA A 110 1.36 10.66 31.00
CA ALA A 110 0.51 11.71 31.60
C ALA A 110 0.89 13.15 31.22
N ASN A 111 2.15 13.38 30.84
CA ASN A 111 2.68 14.71 30.51
C ASN A 111 2.91 14.94 29.00
N GLN A 112 2.57 13.98 28.13
CA GLN A 112 2.91 14.03 26.69
C GLN A 112 2.34 15.26 25.96
N PHE A 113 1.19 15.77 26.41
CA PHE A 113 0.54 16.96 25.86
C PHE A 113 0.16 17.99 26.94
N ALA A 114 0.73 17.87 28.15
CA ALA A 114 0.43 18.80 29.24
C ALA A 114 1.05 20.18 28.97
N THR A 115 0.26 21.24 29.13
CA THR A 115 0.75 22.62 29.00
C THR A 115 1.70 22.95 30.15
N LEU A 116 2.95 23.29 29.82
CA LEU A 116 3.99 23.63 30.81
C LEU A 116 3.99 25.11 31.25
N LEU A 117 3.10 25.92 30.69
CA LEU A 117 3.00 27.36 31.02
C LEU A 117 1.82 27.60 31.98
N PRO A 118 2.02 28.36 33.07
CA PRO A 118 0.90 28.83 33.87
C PRO A 118 0.05 29.79 33.03
N VAL A 119 -1.27 29.60 33.04
CA VAL A 119 -2.20 30.61 32.51
C VAL A 119 -2.07 31.82 33.42
N LEU A 120 -1.34 32.84 32.97
CA LEU A 120 -1.35 34.15 33.64
C LEU A 120 -2.74 34.75 33.41
N GLY A 121 -3.52 34.78 34.48
CA GLY A 121 -4.86 35.40 34.52
C GLY A 121 -4.83 36.91 34.61
#